data_AF-A0A8S2URP0-F1
#
_entry.id   AF-A0A8S2URP0-F1
#
_cell.length_a   1.000
_cell.length_b   1.000
_cell.length_c   1.000
_cell.angle_alpha   90.00
_cell.angle_beta   90.00
_cell.angle_gamma   90.00
#
_symmetry.space_group_name_H-M   'P 1'
#
loop_
_entity.id
_entity.type
_entity.pdbx_description
1 polymer ?
#
loop_
_entity_poly.entity_id
_entity_poly.type
_entity_poly.pdbx_seq_one_letter_code
_entity_poly.pdbx_strand_id
1 'polypeptide(L)'
;EKLTMIQIKEFLSKIPNLIHFELDSEGYMDLIDGQQWELIASNLIIFDFRIHLLDPLWNFSEENILQSFLSLFWLEHKRRFVAYD
;
A
#
# COMPACT_ATOMS: atom_id res chain seq x y z
N GLU A 1 -13.28 -4.70 -10.48
CA GLU A 1 -12.21 -4.19 -11.37
C GLU A 1 -10.90 -4.29 -10.63
N LYS A 2 -9.81 -4.61 -11.32
CA LYS A 2 -8.51 -4.82 -10.66
C LYS A 2 -7.85 -3.47 -10.42
N LEU A 3 -7.43 -3.23 -9.19
CA LEU A 3 -6.88 -1.95 -8.75
C LEU A 3 -5.38 -1.89 -9.03
N THR A 4 -4.90 -0.75 -9.52
CA THR A 4 -3.48 -0.44 -9.70
C THR A 4 -3.08 0.74 -8.82
N MET A 5 -1.78 0.86 -8.53
CA MET A 5 -1.20 1.97 -7.79
C MET A 5 -1.48 3.31 -8.47
N ILE A 6 -1.49 3.33 -9.82
CA ILE A 6 -1.79 4.53 -10.60
C ILE A 6 -3.22 5.00 -10.34
N GLN A 7 -4.20 4.08 -10.36
CA GLN A 7 -5.60 4.42 -10.11
C GLN A 7 -5.81 4.97 -8.70
N ILE A 8 -5.11 4.41 -7.71
CA ILE A 8 -5.17 4.89 -6.32
C ILE A 8 -4.59 6.30 -6.22
N LYS A 9 -3.43 6.56 -6.82
CA LYS A 9 -2.81 7.89 -6.83
C LYS A 9 -3.73 8.93 -7.47
N GLU A 10 -4.30 8.60 -8.63
CA GLU A 10 -5.27 9.47 -9.31
C GLU A 10 -6.50 9.73 -8.46
N PHE A 11 -7.05 8.72 -7.81
CA PHE A 11 -8.19 8.87 -6.89
C PHE A 11 -7.85 9.79 -5.71
N LEU A 12 -6.75 9.52 -5.02
CA LEU A 12 -6.34 10.30 -3.84
C LEU A 12 -5.98 11.75 -4.19
N SER A 13 -5.42 11.99 -5.39
CA SER A 13 -5.14 13.35 -5.87
C SER A 13 -6.40 14.22 -6.00
N LYS A 14 -7.58 13.61 -6.15
CA LYS A 14 -8.87 14.32 -6.24
C LYS A 14 -9.44 14.67 -4.86
N ILE A 15 -8.83 14.18 -3.78
CA ILE A 15 -9.29 14.37 -2.39
C ILE A 15 -8.12 14.85 -1.52
N PRO A 16 -7.60 16.07 -1.74
CA PRO A 16 -6.37 16.55 -1.09
C PRO A 16 -6.45 16.71 0.43
N ASN A 17 -7.67 16.82 0.98
CA ASN A 17 -7.91 16.94 2.42
C ASN A 17 -8.27 15.61 3.08
N LEU A 18 -8.07 14.48 2.39
CA LEU A 18 -8.29 13.17 2.98
C LEU A 18 -7.28 12.99 4.12
N ILE A 19 -7.79 12.63 5.30
CA ILE A 19 -6.96 12.35 6.48
C ILE A 19 -6.98 10.86 6.86
N HIS A 20 -7.93 10.10 6.30
CA HIS A 20 -8.15 8.70 6.61
C HIS A 20 -8.43 7.95 5.31
N PHE A 21 -7.59 6.96 5.01
CA PHE A 21 -7.79 6.06 3.90
C PHE A 21 -7.68 4.61 4.38
N GLU A 22 -8.68 3.80 4.04
CA GLU A 22 -8.65 2.36 4.23
C GLU A 22 -8.87 1.69 2.88
N LEU A 23 -8.07 0.67 2.60
CA LEU A 23 -8.17 -0.09 1.36
C LEU A 23 -8.16 -1.58 1.67
N ASP A 24 -9.20 -2.28 1.24
CA ASP A 24 -9.26 -3.73 1.23
C ASP A 24 -9.64 -4.15 -0.19
N SER A 25 -8.67 -4.69 -0.94
CA SER A 25 -8.85 -4.95 -2.36
C SER A 25 -7.96 -6.07 -2.87
N GLU A 26 -8.45 -6.74 -3.90
CA GLU A 26 -7.61 -7.51 -4.79
C GLU A 26 -6.84 -6.57 -5.73
N GLY A 27 -5.58 -6.90 -6.02
CA GLY A 27 -4.78 -6.07 -6.90
C GLY A 27 -3.53 -6.72 -7.44
N TYR A 28 -2.74 -5.91 -8.14
CA TYR A 28 -1.50 -6.34 -8.79
C TYR A 28 -0.26 -6.00 -7.95
N MET A 29 0.88 -6.55 -8.38
CA MET A 29 2.18 -6.40 -7.72
C MET A 29 2.63 -4.96 -7.53
N ASP A 30 2.16 -4.01 -8.34
CA ASP A 30 2.47 -2.59 -8.19
C ASP A 30 1.90 -1.98 -6.90
N LEU A 31 0.94 -2.66 -6.27
CA LEU A 31 0.44 -2.31 -4.93
C LEU A 31 1.39 -2.74 -3.81
N ILE A 32 2.41 -3.55 -4.08
CA ILE A 32 3.42 -3.99 -3.10
C ILE A 32 4.69 -3.16 -3.22
N ASP A 33 4.52 -1.83 -3.24
CA ASP A 33 5.64 -0.89 -3.25
C ASP A 33 5.51 0.01 -2.03
N GLY A 34 6.12 -0.40 -0.92
CA GLY A 34 6.07 0.36 0.32
C GLY A 34 6.69 1.76 0.23
N GLN A 35 7.62 2.00 -0.71
CA GLN A 35 8.18 3.33 -0.94
C GLN A 35 7.17 4.24 -1.64
N GLN A 36 6.44 3.72 -2.63
CA GLN A 36 5.36 4.48 -3.26
C GLN A 36 4.21 4.76 -2.30
N TRP A 37 3.86 3.80 -1.45
CA TRP A 37 2.85 4.00 -0.43
C TRP A 37 3.27 5.03 0.63
N GLU A 38 4.55 5.10 0.99
CA GLU A 38 5.06 6.12 1.92
C GLU A 38 4.81 7.54 1.38
N LEU A 39 5.05 7.77 0.08
CA LEU A 39 4.76 9.05 -0.56
C LEU A 39 3.27 9.40 -0.51
N ILE A 40 2.40 8.43 -0.74
CA ILE A 40 0.94 8.60 -0.73
C ILE A 40 0.44 8.86 0.70
N ALA A 41 0.91 8.07 1.66
CA ALA A 41 0.42 8.07 3.03
C ALA A 41 1.01 9.17 3.90
N SER A 42 2.00 9.91 3.39
CA SER A 42 2.66 11.03 4.07
C SER A 42 1.68 12.09 4.61
N ASN A 43 0.60 12.36 3.88
CA ASN A 43 -0.40 13.36 4.26
C ASN A 43 -1.61 12.78 5.01
N LEU A 44 -1.67 11.45 5.17
CA LEU A 44 -2.77 10.79 5.84
C LEU A 44 -2.46 10.64 7.33
N ILE A 45 -3.45 10.82 8.19
CA ILE A 45 -3.35 10.52 9.62
C ILE A 45 -3.53 9.01 9.81
N ILE A 46 -4.63 8.48 9.30
CA ILE A 46 -4.94 7.04 9.32
C ILE A 46 -4.77 6.49 7.91
N PHE A 47 -3.97 5.43 7.80
CA PHE A 47 -3.72 4.75 6.55
C PHE A 47 -3.58 3.26 6.84
N ASP A 48 -4.61 2.50 6.51
CA ASP A 48 -4.64 1.05 6.67
C ASP A 48 -4.91 0.44 5.30
N PHE A 49 -4.15 -0.58 4.91
CA PHE A 49 -4.40 -1.29 3.67
C PHE A 49 -4.24 -2.79 3.86
N ARG A 50 -5.02 -3.54 3.10
CA ARG A 50 -4.98 -4.99 2.92
C ARG A 50 -5.09 -5.25 1.43
N ILE A 51 -4.08 -5.91 0.89
CA ILE A 51 -4.01 -6.25 -0.53
C ILE A 51 -4.02 -7.75 -0.64
N HIS A 52 -4.91 -8.28 -1.46
CA HIS A 52 -4.96 -9.68 -1.85
C HIS A 52 -4.36 -9.80 -3.26
N LEU A 53 -3.25 -10.54 -3.39
CA LEU A 53 -2.53 -10.59 -4.65
C LEU A 53 -3.14 -11.60 -5.60
N LEU A 54 -3.48 -11.14 -6.80
CA LEU A 54 -4.16 -11.98 -7.80
C LEU A 54 -3.22 -12.88 -8.59
N ASP A 55 -1.92 -12.59 -8.58
CA ASP A 55 -0.93 -13.33 -9.35
C ASP A 55 0.32 -13.53 -8.47
N PRO A 56 0.34 -14.60 -7.65
CA PRO A 56 1.54 -14.97 -6.92
C PRO A 56 2.57 -15.43 -7.95
N LEU A 57 3.34 -14.49 -8.50
CA LEU A 57 4.55 -14.85 -9.22
C LEU A 57 5.40 -15.65 -8.23
N TRP A 58 5.69 -16.90 -8.58
CA TRP A 58 6.47 -17.88 -7.81
C TRP A 58 7.86 -17.40 -7.35
N ASN A 59 8.25 -16.16 -7.64
CA ASN A 59 9.57 -15.56 -7.42
C ASN A 59 9.58 -14.37 -6.45
N PHE A 60 8.44 -13.89 -5.94
CA PHE A 60 8.44 -12.92 -4.84
C PHE A 60 8.23 -13.66 -3.53
N SER A 61 9.28 -13.73 -2.72
CA SER A 61 9.14 -14.18 -1.34
C SER A 61 8.40 -13.12 -0.53
N GLU A 62 7.68 -13.55 0.49
CA GLU A 62 7.11 -12.68 1.53
C GLU A 62 8.17 -11.71 2.08
N GLU A 63 9.43 -12.17 2.20
CA GLU A 63 10.55 -11.33 2.60
C GLU A 63 10.76 -10.14 1.65
N ASN A 64 10.73 -10.33 0.33
CA ASN A 64 10.91 -9.24 -0.62
C ASN A 64 9.78 -8.20 -0.51
N ILE A 65 8.56 -8.66 -0.26
CA ILE A 65 7.40 -7.80 -0.01
C ILE A 65 7.63 -6.97 1.25
N LEU A 66 7.97 -7.62 2.36
CA LEU A 66 8.22 -6.99 3.66
C LEU A 66 9.40 -6.00 3.60
N GLN A 67 10.45 -6.31 2.83
CA GLN A 67 11.58 -5.40 2.63
C GLN A 67 11.15 -4.07 2.01
N SER A 68 10.13 -4.05 1.14
CA SER A 68 9.61 -2.79 0.57
C SER A 68 8.95 -1.88 1.60
N PHE A 69 8.47 -2.44 2.72
CA PHE A 69 7.85 -1.74 3.85
C PHE A 69 8.79 -1.56 5.05
N LEU A 70 10.07 -1.93 4.91
CA LEU A 70 11.06 -1.81 5.99
C LEU A 70 11.66 -0.38 6.04
N SER A 71 10.82 0.61 6.35
CA SER A 71 11.26 2.01 6.57
C SER A 71 10.78 2.55 7.92
N LEU A 72 11.47 3.58 8.43
CA LEU A 72 11.08 4.26 9.68
C LEU A 72 9.67 4.86 9.58
N PHE A 73 9.23 5.24 8.37
CA PHE A 73 7.87 5.68 8.12
C PHE A 73 6.86 4.62 8.56
N TRP A 74 7.01 3.39 8.09
CA TRP A 74 6.11 2.28 8.43
C TRP A 74 6.20 1.88 9.91
N LEU A 75 7.42 1.80 10.45
CA LEU A 75 7.65 1.37 11.83
C LEU A 75 7.15 2.39 12.87
N GLU A 76 7.32 3.68 12.62
CA GLU A 76 7.06 4.73 13.60
C GLU A 76 5.74 5.45 13.37
N HIS A 77 5.40 5.73 12.11
CA HIS A 77 4.28 6.60 11.73
C HIS A 77 3.02 5.82 11.35
N LYS A 78 3.17 4.57 10.92
CA LYS A 78 2.07 3.72 10.41
C LYS A 78 2.09 2.34 11.04
N ARG A 79 1.97 2.27 12.37
CA ARG A 79 2.05 1.03 13.18
C ARG A 79 1.04 -0.08 12.82
N ARG A 80 0.07 0.16 11.92
CA ARG A 80 -0.90 -0.82 11.45
C ARG A 80 -0.87 -0.86 9.93
N PHE A 81 -0.08 -1.78 9.39
CA PHE A 81 -0.23 -2.23 8.01
C PHE A 81 -0.12 -3.74 8.03
N VAL A 82 -0.92 -4.42 7.22
CA VAL A 82 -0.81 -5.87 7.08
C VAL A 82 -0.90 -6.23 5.61
N ALA A 83 0.25 -6.53 5.02
CA ALA A 83 0.33 -7.21 3.73
C ALA A 83 0.15 -8.71 3.98
N TYR A 84 -0.87 -9.31 3.36
CA TYR A 84 -1.08 -10.75 3.37
C TYR A 84 -0.84 -11.29 1.96
N ASP A 85 -0.42 -12.55 1.89
CA ASP A 85 -0.36 -13.35 0.66
C ASP A 85 -1.78 -13.73 0.21
#